data_AF-A0A7H4P2V7-F1
#
_entry.id   AF-A0A7H4P2V7-F1
#
_cell.length_a   1.000
_cell.length_b   1.000
_cell.length_c   1.000
_cell.angle_alpha   90.00
_cell.angle_beta   90.00
_cell.angle_gamma   90.00
#
_symmetry.space_group_name_H-M   'P 1'
#
loop_
_entity.id
_entity.type
_entity.pdbx_description
1 polymer ?
#
loop_
_entity_poly.entity_id
_entity_poly.type
_entity_poly.pdbx_seq_one_letter_code
_entity_poly.pdbx_strand_id
1 'polypeptide(L)' 'MITIAMLIALNREAELKMHLRAAFNNGVTRDELKELIMHSALYCGLPAANATMHLAQQVFDEMDAV' A
#
# COMPACT_ATOMS: atom_id res chain seq x y z
N MET A 1 4.34 -1.75 -8.07
CA MET A 1 5.23 -1.72 -6.89
C MET A 1 5.99 -0.41 -6.76
N ILE A 2 6.81 0.01 -7.74
CA ILE A 2 7.60 1.27 -7.63
C ILE A 2 6.71 2.49 -7.36
N THR A 3 5.59 2.65 -8.08
CA THR A 3 4.64 3.75 -7.86
C THR A 3 4.12 3.80 -6.43
N ILE A 4 3.77 2.65 -5.86
CA ILE A 4 3.25 2.54 -4.49
C ILE A 4 4.34 2.95 -3.50
N ALA A 5 5.58 2.47 -3.68
CA ALA A 5 6.72 2.87 -2.85
C ALA A 5 6.92 4.40 -2.82
N MET A 6 6.85 5.03 -4.00
CA MET A 6 6.99 6.49 -4.12
C MET A 6 5.82 7.23 -3.46
N LEU A 7 4.59 6.73 -3.59
CA LEU A 7 3.41 7.35 -2.98
C LEU A 7 3.39 7.22 -1.45
N ILE A 8 3.95 6.12 -0.91
CA ILE A 8 4.20 5.97 0.53
C ILE A 8 5.19 7.03 0.99
N ALA A 9 6.33 7.16 0.31
CA ALA A 9 7.36 8.16 0.64
C ALA A 9 6.84 9.60 0.59
N LEU A 10 5.92 9.89 -0.34
CA LEU A 10 5.33 11.22 -0.53
C LEU A 10 4.12 11.49 0.37
N ASN A 11 3.60 10.51 1.11
CA ASN A 11 2.34 10.60 1.88
C ASN A 11 1.18 11.14 1.02
N ARG A 12 0.88 10.48 -0.11
CA ARG A 12 -0.25 10.82 -1.00
C ARG A 12 -1.36 9.79 -0.89
N GLU A 13 -2.12 9.84 0.21
CA GLU A 13 -3.08 8.79 0.60
C GLU A 13 -4.17 8.49 -0.44
N ALA A 14 -4.77 9.51 -1.06
CA ALA A 14 -5.85 9.31 -2.03
C ALA A 14 -5.37 8.55 -3.29
N GLU A 15 -4.25 8.98 -3.86
CA GLU A 15 -3.59 8.31 -4.98
C GLU A 15 -3.09 6.93 -4.59
N LEU A 16 -2.51 6.81 -3.39
CA LEU A 16 -2.02 5.55 -2.83
C LEU A 16 -3.14 4.51 -2.75
N LYS A 17 -4.32 4.88 -2.20
CA LYS A 17 -5.47 3.96 -2.10
C LYS A 17 -5.93 3.46 -3.47
N MET A 18 -5.93 4.32 -4.49
CA MET A 18 -6.23 3.91 -5.87
C MET A 18 -5.20 2.89 -6.38
N HIS A 19 -3.90 3.19 -6.21
CA HIS A 19 -2.82 2.31 -6.68
C HIS A 19 -2.73 0.98 -5.93
N LEU A 20 -3.09 0.94 -4.64
CA LEU A 20 -3.17 -0.31 -3.87
C LEU A 20 -4.22 -1.26 -4.46
N ARG A 21 -5.42 -0.75 -4.83
CA ARG A 21 -6.45 -1.56 -5.52
C ARG A 21 -5.97 -2.01 -6.89
N ALA A 22 -5.42 -1.09 -7.69
CA ALA A 22 -4.97 -1.38 -9.04
C ALA A 22 -3.77 -2.36 -9.09
N ALA A 23 -3.01 -2.50 -8.00
CA ALA A 23 -1.88 -3.42 -7.92
C ALA A 23 -2.29 -4.87 -8.21
N PHE A 24 -3.46 -5.29 -7.74
CA PHE A 24 -3.97 -6.65 -7.92
C PHE A 24 -4.30 -6.98 -9.38
N ASN A 25 -4.72 -6.00 -10.17
CA ASN A 25 -4.91 -6.17 -11.61
C ASN A 25 -3.59 -6.44 -12.34
N ASN A 26 -2.45 -6.10 -11.72
CA ASN A 26 -1.12 -6.37 -12.24
C ASN A 26 -0.50 -7.64 -11.63
N GLY A 27 -1.28 -8.45 -10.92
CA GLY A 27 -0.83 -9.71 -10.32
C GLY A 27 -0.04 -9.57 -9.02
N VAL A 28 0.02 -8.37 -8.43
CA VAL A 28 0.66 -8.19 -7.11
C VAL A 28 -0.15 -8.92 -6.04
N THR A 29 0.53 -9.67 -5.18
CA THR A 29 -0.06 -10.40 -4.07
C THR A 29 -0.16 -9.53 -2.81
N ARG A 30 -1.04 -9.92 -1.86
CA ARG A 30 -1.15 -9.23 -0.57
C ARG A 30 0.16 -9.27 0.21
N ASP A 31 0.91 -10.37 0.12
CA ASP A 31 2.16 -10.54 0.87
C ASP A 31 3.29 -9.68 0.28
N GLU A 32 3.42 -9.59 -1.05
CA GLU A 32 4.34 -8.64 -1.69
C GLU A 32 4.01 -7.19 -1.31
N LEU A 33 2.72 -6.84 -1.18
CA LEU A 33 2.30 -5.51 -0.76
C LEU A 33 2.67 -5.23 0.70
N LYS A 34 2.46 -6.20 1.60
CA LYS A 34 2.89 -6.08 3.00
C LYS A 34 4.41 -5.94 3.10
N GLU A 35 5.16 -6.75 2.35
CA GLU A 35 6.63 -6.68 2.32
C GLU A 35 7.12 -5.32 1.83
N LEU A 36 6.48 -4.76 0.79
CA LEU A 36 6.78 -3.40 0.33
C LEU A 36 6.54 -2.36 1.43
N ILE A 37 5.39 -2.42 2.12
CA ILE A 37 5.04 -1.47 3.19
C ILE A 37 6.05 -1.59 4.36
N MET A 38 6.41 -2.82 4.74
CA MET A 38 7.41 -3.08 5.77
C MET A 38 8.79 -2.57 5.36
N HIS A 39 9.19 -2.78 4.11
CA HIS A 39 10.45 -2.24 3.57
C HIS A 39 10.45 -0.71 3.61
N SER A 40 9.35 -0.07 3.20
CA SER A 40 9.18 1.38 3.26
C SER A 40 9.27 1.95 4.68
N ALA A 41 8.99 1.19 5.73
CA ALA A 41 9.12 1.67 7.11
C ALA A 41 10.56 2.10 7.44
N LEU A 42 11.58 1.44 6.88
CA LEU A 42 12.98 1.80 7.12
C LEU A 42 13.42 3.04 6.33
N TYR A 43 12.83 3.29 5.17
CA TYR A 43 13.23 4.40 4.29
C TYR A 43 12.36 5.65 4.45
N CYS A 44 11.09 5.47 4.77
CA CYS A 44 10.07 6.52 4.84
C CYS A 44 9.58 6.77 6.28
N GLY A 45 10.00 5.93 7.24
CA GLY A 45 9.61 5.99 8.63
C GLY A 45 8.35 5.18 8.95
N LEU A 46 8.26 4.73 10.21
CA LEU A 46 7.13 3.97 10.75
C LEU A 46 5.77 4.68 10.58
N PRO A 47 5.63 6.01 10.74
CA PRO A 47 4.33 6.67 10.57
C PRO A 47 3.75 6.49 9.16
N ALA A 48 4.56 6.66 8.11
CA ALA A 48 4.11 6.52 6.72
C ALA A 48 3.72 5.06 6.39
N ALA A 49 4.52 4.10 6.86
CA ALA A 49 4.21 2.68 6.68
C ALA A 49 2.94 2.26 7.43
N ASN A 50 2.74 2.74 8.67
CA ASN A 50 1.55 2.42 9.45
C ASN A 50 0.27 3.01 8.85
N ALA A 51 0.31 4.26 8.37
CA ALA A 51 -0.80 4.87 7.65
C ALA A 51 -1.15 4.07 6.39
N THR A 52 -0.11 3.66 5.64
CA THR A 52 -0.29 2.83 4.45
C THR A 52 -0.86 1.46 4.77
N MET A 53 -0.44 0.82 5.87
CA MET A 53 -0.96 -0.47 6.28
C MET A 53 -2.46 -0.40 6.61
N HIS A 54 -2.91 0.68 7.27
CA HIS A 54 -4.34 0.91 7.50
C HIS A 54 -5.12 1.09 6.19
N LEU A 55 -4.57 1.85 5.24
CA LEU A 55 -5.19 2.01 3.92
C LEU A 55 -5.23 0.70 3.14
N ALA A 56 -4.17 -0.10 3.19
CA ALA A 56 -4.11 -1.42 2.57
C ALA A 56 -5.16 -2.36 3.18
N GLN A 57 -5.31 -2.36 4.51
CA GLN A 57 -6.35 -3.15 5.18
C GLN A 57 -7.76 -2.74 4.72
N GLN A 58 -8.06 -1.44 4.64
CA GLN A 58 -9.35 -0.98 4.11
C GLN A 58 -9.60 -1.49 2.69
N VAL A 59 -8.57 -1.47 1.83
CA VAL A 59 -8.68 -2.00 0.47
C VAL A 59 -8.94 -3.50 0.47
N PHE A 60 -8.28 -4.27 1.34
CA PHE A 60 -8.51 -5.71 1.47
C PHE A 60 -9.94 -6.01 1.92
N ASP A 61 -10.42 -5.30 2.94
CA ASP A 61 -11.78 -5.46 3.46
C ASP A 61 -12.83 -5.15 2.38
N GLU A 62 -12.61 -4.10 1.59
CA GLU A 62 -13.49 -3.74 0.47
C GLU A 62 -13.47 -4.78 -0.65
N MET A 63 -12.31 -5.41 -0.93
CA MET A 63 -12.19 -6.45 -1.95
C MET A 63 -12.79 -7.78 -1.50
N ASP A 64 -12.71 -8.10 -0.21
CA ASP A 64 -13.25 -9.34 0.37
C ASP A 64 -14.77 -9.28 0.55
N ALA A 65 -15.36 -8.08 0.54
CA ALA A 65 -16.80 -7.87 0.61
C ALA A 65 -17.55 -8.05 -0.72
N VAL A 66 -16.82 -8.26 -1.82
CA VAL A 66 -17.34 -8.47 -3.19
C VAL A 66 -17.27 -9.95 -3.56
#